data_AF-A0A2S6M818-F1
#
_entry.id   AF-A0A2S6M818-F1
#
_cell.length_a   1.000
_cell.length_b   1.000
_cell.length_c   1.000
_cell.angle_alpha   90.00
_cell.angle_beta   90.00
_cell.angle_gamma   90.00
#
_symmetry.space_group_name_H-M   'P 1'
#
loop_
_entity.id
_entity.type
_entity.pdbx_description
1 polymer ?
#
loop_
_entity_poly.entity_id
_entity_poly.type
_entity_poly.pdbx_seq_one_letter_code
_entity_poly.pdbx_strand_id
1 'polypeptide(L)' 'MSDSFQDALSGLAAIVGDKQIIASGPDQEPYVVDWRGRYHGRAVAVVKPGSTAEVAAVVKFCAARQLAIVPQGG' A
#
# COMPACT_ATOMS: atom_id res chain seq x y z
N MET A 1 -17.76 5.82 -1.97
CA MET A 1 -16.68 4.84 -1.68
C MET A 1 -15.33 5.24 -2.28
N SER A 2 -15.30 5.96 -3.41
CA SER A 2 -14.07 6.54 -3.99
C SER A 2 -13.29 7.42 -3.03
N ASP A 3 -14.00 8.25 -2.27
CA ASP A 3 -13.38 9.34 -1.50
C ASP A 3 -12.54 8.81 -0.35
N SER A 4 -13.03 7.77 0.35
CA SER A 4 -12.27 7.12 1.43
C SER A 4 -10.98 6.45 0.96
N PHE A 5 -10.91 5.97 -0.30
CA PHE A 5 -9.69 5.39 -0.84
C PHE A 5 -8.71 6.46 -1.31
N GLN A 6 -9.21 7.56 -1.87
CA GLN A 6 -8.37 8.71 -2.18
C GLN A 6 -7.77 9.33 -0.93
N ASP A 7 -8.55 9.47 0.15
CA ASP A 7 -8.04 9.93 1.44
C ASP A 7 -6.95 9.01 2.00
N ALA A 8 -7.10 7.69 1.83
CA ALA A 8 -6.08 6.73 2.22
C ALA A 8 -4.79 6.89 1.40
N LEU A 9 -4.91 7.05 0.07
CA LEU A 9 -3.77 7.26 -0.81
C LEU A 9 -3.03 8.55 -0.47
N SER A 10 -3.74 9.67 -0.32
CA SER A 10 -3.14 10.95 0.06
C SER A 10 -2.48 10.89 1.44
N GLY A 11 -3.12 10.24 2.42
CA GLY A 11 -2.56 10.10 3.76
C GLY A 11 -1.30 9.22 3.80
N LEU A 12 -1.25 8.15 3.02
CA LEU A 12 -0.06 7.32 2.88
C LEU A 12 1.05 8.05 2.11
N ALA A 13 0.72 8.75 1.04
CA ALA A 13 1.67 9.56 0.27
C ALA A 13 2.30 10.67 1.12
N ALA A 14 1.56 11.27 2.05
CA ALA A 14 2.10 12.24 3.01
C ALA A 14 3.18 11.65 3.94
N ILE A 15 3.21 10.32 4.12
CA ILE A 15 4.17 9.62 4.97
C ILE A 15 5.42 9.22 4.18
N VAL A 16 5.24 8.59 3.00
CA VAL A 16 6.36 7.99 2.24
C VAL A 16 6.74 8.76 0.97
N GLY A 17 5.96 9.78 0.60
CA GLY A 17 6.05 10.50 -0.66
C GLY A 17 5.30 9.82 -1.81
N ASP A 18 4.79 10.60 -2.76
CA ASP A 18 3.97 10.12 -3.87
C ASP A 18 4.64 9.02 -4.70
N LYS A 19 5.96 9.13 -4.91
CA LYS A 19 6.75 8.16 -5.69
C LYS A 19 6.84 6.77 -5.04
N GLN A 20 6.50 6.66 -3.76
CA GLN A 20 6.51 5.40 -3.00
C GLN A 20 5.12 4.77 -2.89
N ILE A 21 4.13 5.30 -3.61
CA ILE A 21 2.78 4.75 -3.71
C ILE A 21 2.55 4.22 -5.12
N ILE A 22 2.16 2.95 -5.21
CA ILE A 22 1.67 2.35 -6.44
C ILE A 22 0.17 2.12 -6.25
N ALA A 23 -0.63 2.95 -6.91
CA ALA A 23 -2.09 2.82 -6.89
C ALA A 23 -2.55 1.62 -7.75
N SER A 24 -3.84 1.30 -7.67
CA SER A 24 -4.46 0.29 -8.54
C SER A 24 -4.18 0.59 -10.02
N GLY A 25 -3.57 -0.38 -10.72
CA GLY A 25 -3.18 -0.26 -12.12
C GLY A 25 -2.17 -1.34 -12.52
N PRO A 26 -1.69 -1.34 -13.79
CA PRO A 26 -0.76 -2.35 -14.29
C PRO A 26 0.54 -2.47 -13.48
N ASP A 27 1.03 -1.35 -12.93
CA ASP A 27 2.25 -1.31 -12.12
C ASP A 27 2.09 -2.04 -10.77
N GLN A 28 0.85 -2.29 -10.33
CA GLN A 28 0.55 -3.03 -9.11
C GLN A 28 0.65 -4.55 -9.31
N GLU A 29 0.54 -5.02 -10.55
CA GLU A 29 0.45 -6.45 -10.89
C GLU A 29 1.55 -7.31 -10.24
N PRO A 30 2.84 -6.93 -10.25
CA PRO A 30 3.91 -7.73 -9.64
C PRO A 30 3.76 -7.94 -8.13
N TYR A 31 2.95 -7.11 -7.45
CA TYR A 31 2.75 -7.13 -6.00
C TYR A 31 1.46 -7.85 -5.59
N VAL A 32 0.53 -8.05 -6.53
CA VAL A 32 -0.75 -8.73 -6.27
C VAL A 32 -0.79 -10.15 -6.84
N VAL A 33 0.24 -10.59 -7.54
CA VAL A 33 0.39 -11.97 -8.00
C VAL A 33 1.46 -12.68 -7.19
N ASP A 34 1.16 -13.89 -6.68
CA ASP A 34 2.17 -14.69 -6.02
C ASP A 34 3.25 -15.17 -7.03
N TRP A 35 4.44 -15.50 -6.53
CA TRP A 35 5.58 -15.91 -7.36
C TRP A 35 5.33 -17.14 -8.26
N ARG A 36 4.30 -17.96 -7.98
CA ARG A 36 3.90 -19.11 -8.82
C ARG A 36 2.79 -18.77 -9.82
N GLY A 37 2.24 -17.56 -9.78
CA GLY A 37 1.14 -17.12 -10.63
C GLY A 37 -0.19 -17.82 -10.35
N ARG A 38 -0.40 -18.36 -9.15
CA ARG A 38 -1.61 -19.12 -8.76
C ARG A 38 -2.67 -18.27 -8.08
N TYR A 39 -2.24 -17.25 -7.34
CA TYR A 39 -3.09 -16.39 -6.55
C TYR A 39 -2.96 -14.95 -7.05
N HIS A 40 -4.13 -14.35 -7.29
CA HIS A 40 -4.27 -12.96 -7.68
C HIS A 40 -5.07 -12.22 -6.61
N GLY A 41 -4.41 -11.30 -5.92
CA GLY A 41 -4.98 -10.47 -4.88
C GLY A 41 -5.50 -9.15 -5.43
N ARG A 42 -6.04 -8.33 -4.52
CA ARG A 42 -6.38 -6.95 -4.82
C ARG A 42 -5.97 -6.08 -3.64
N ALA A 43 -5.25 -5.00 -3.93
CA ALA A 43 -4.84 -4.03 -2.94
C ALA A 43 -5.26 -2.63 -3.38
N VAL A 44 -5.57 -1.74 -2.43
CA VAL A 44 -5.89 -0.33 -2.74
C VAL A 44 -4.63 0.40 -3.20
N ALA A 45 -3.49 0.08 -2.58
CA ALA A 45 -2.17 0.58 -2.95
C ALA A 45 -1.09 -0.39 -2.48
N VAL A 46 0.07 -0.32 -3.12
CA VAL A 46 1.34 -0.80 -2.57
C VAL A 46 2.11 0.42 -2.06
N VAL A 47 2.67 0.30 -0.86
CA VAL A 47 3.41 1.37 -0.19
C VAL A 47 4.85 0.90 -0.01
N LYS A 48 5.82 1.75 -0.35
CA LYS A 48 7.26 1.41 -0.32
C LYS A 48 8.04 2.32 0.65
N PRO A 49 7.95 2.08 1.97
CA PRO A 49 8.72 2.84 2.97
C PRO A 49 10.23 2.71 2.76
N GLY A 50 10.96 3.82 2.88
CA GLY A 50 12.42 3.87 2.83
C GLY A 50 13.11 3.76 4.19
N SER A 51 12.36 3.77 5.28
CA SER A 51 12.90 3.71 6.65
C SER A 51 11.96 3.00 7.63
N THR A 52 12.51 2.55 8.76
CA THR A 52 11.70 1.95 9.85
C THR A 52 10.73 2.96 10.47
N ALA A 53 11.08 4.25 10.47
CA ALA A 53 10.21 5.32 10.94
C ALA A 53 8.97 5.46 10.04
N GLU A 54 9.15 5.41 8.72
CA GLU A 54 8.05 5.41 7.75
C GLU A 54 7.17 4.16 7.89
N VAL A 55 7.77 2.98 8.06
CA VAL A 55 7.00 1.74 8.32
C VAL A 55 6.11 1.92 9.56
N ALA A 56 6.66 2.43 10.66
CA ALA A 56 5.90 2.64 11.89
C ALA A 56 4.76 3.66 11.69
N ALA A 57 4.98 4.72 10.90
CA ALA A 57 3.96 5.70 10.58
C ALA A 57 2.84 5.11 9.69
N VAL A 58 3.18 4.32 8.67
CA VAL A 58 2.21 3.63 7.81
C VAL A 58 1.35 2.66 8.62
N VAL A 59 1.95 1.84 9.49
CA VAL A 59 1.21 0.89 10.33
C VAL A 59 0.24 1.63 11.26
N LYS A 60 0.67 2.72 11.90
CA LYS A 60 -0.20 3.57 12.74
C LYS A 60 -1.35 4.16 11.95
N PHE A 61 -1.08 4.68 10.74
CA PHE A 61 -2.09 5.26 9.87
C PHE A 61 -3.16 4.25 9.47
N CYS A 62 -2.73 3.06 9.04
CA CYS A 62 -3.63 1.96 8.65
C CYS A 62 -4.45 1.45 9.85
N ALA A 63 -3.82 1.25 11.01
CA ALA A 63 -4.51 0.81 12.22
C ALA A 63 -5.63 1.78 12.65
N ALA A 64 -5.36 3.09 12.63
CA ALA A 64 -6.35 4.11 12.97
C ALA A 64 -7.55 4.16 12.03
N ARG A 65 -7.40 3.63 10.80
CA ARG A 65 -8.44 3.61 9.75
C ARG A 65 -8.96 2.20 9.45
N GLN A 66 -8.54 1.21 10.23
CA GLN A 66 -8.90 -0.20 10.03
C GLN A 66 -8.57 -0.72 8.62
N LEU A 67 -7.46 -0.24 8.03
CA LEU A 67 -6.96 -0.72 6.75
C LEU A 67 -6.11 -1.98 6.99
N ALA A 68 -6.46 -3.07 6.28
CA ALA A 68 -5.67 -4.30 6.31
C ALA A 68 -4.29 -4.08 5.67
N ILE A 69 -3.27 -4.74 6.22
CA ILE A 69 -1.89 -4.67 5.74
C ILE A 69 -1.41 -6.07 5.42
N VAL A 70 -0.76 -6.23 4.26
CA VAL A 70 0.02 -7.43 3.92
C VAL A 70 1.48 -7.02 3.79
N PRO A 71 2.35 -7.37 4.75
CA PRO A 71 3.78 -7.17 4.60
C PRO A 71 4.30 -8.05 3.46
N GLN A 72 5.03 -7.45 2.51
CA GLN A 72 5.60 -8.14 1.37
C GLN A 72 7.09 -7.77 1.26
N GLY A 73 7.96 -8.78 1.15
CA GLY A 73 9.35 -8.62 0.70
C GLY A 73 9.50 -9.25 -0.69
N GLY A 74 10.73 -9.69 -1.02
CA GLY A 74 11.03 -10.32 -2.30
C GLY A 74 11.32 -9.29 -3.38
#